data_AF-A0A918EIH6-F1
#
_entry.id   AF-A0A918EIH6-F1
#
_cell.length_a   1.000
_cell.length_b   1.000
_cell.length_c   1.000
_cell.angle_alpha   90.00
_cell.angle_beta   90.00
_cell.angle_gamma   90.00
#
_symmetry.space_group_name_H-M   'P 1'
#
loop_
_entity.id
_entity.type
_entity.pdbx_description
1 polymer ?
#
loop_
_entity_poly.entity_id
_entity_poly.type
_entity_poly.pdbx_seq_one_letter_code
_entity_poly.pdbx_strand_id
1 'polypeptide(L)'
;MVHVKEHELVWIVSWQSEEFVCTRNAKYALIGNGPYLVDRVDGGLHQISVVSAKTGEWETDYRARIRGLPVRSAVDDLHDALRGVAATRGRVHAVRTLRQRLPMLLPAEAIEYVNALLEGDVPARLAAVATEELVAPLNPVLAVKTVLNGAATRAGQSPNG
;
A
#
# COMPACT_ATOMS: atom_id res chain seq x y z
N MET A 1 -26.91 -12.98 -5.95
CA MET A 1 -26.53 -12.08 -7.08
C MET A 1 -25.03 -11.87 -7.07
N VAL A 2 -24.37 -12.01 -8.23
CA VAL A 2 -22.93 -11.73 -8.40
C VAL A 2 -22.78 -10.44 -9.18
N HIS A 3 -21.84 -9.59 -8.77
CA HIS A 3 -21.48 -8.35 -9.46
C HIS A 3 -19.99 -8.36 -9.75
N VAL A 4 -19.63 -8.00 -10.98
CA VAL A 4 -18.24 -7.91 -11.43
C VAL A 4 -18.03 -6.51 -12.00
N LYS A 5 -17.01 -5.83 -11.51
CA LYS A 5 -16.58 -4.53 -11.99
C LYS A 5 -15.16 -4.63 -12.54
N GLU A 6 -14.97 -4.13 -13.76
CA GLU A 6 -13.67 -3.99 -14.40
C GLU A 6 -12.87 -2.85 -13.75
N HIS A 7 -11.61 -3.14 -13.44
CA HIS A 7 -10.60 -2.17 -13.01
C HIS A 7 -9.33 -2.39 -13.84
N GLU A 8 -8.49 -1.37 -14.01
CA GLU A 8 -7.28 -1.48 -14.84
C GLU A 8 -6.35 -2.64 -14.44
N LEU A 9 -6.22 -2.93 -13.14
CA LEU A 9 -5.32 -3.95 -12.61
C LEU A 9 -5.98 -5.32 -12.36
N VAL A 10 -7.29 -5.33 -12.11
CA VAL A 10 -8.02 -6.46 -11.50
C VAL A 10 -9.47 -6.51 -11.96
N TRP A 11 -10.14 -7.63 -11.70
CA TRP A 11 -11.60 -7.69 -11.66
C TRP A 11 -12.06 -7.63 -10.22
N ILE A 12 -12.94 -6.69 -9.88
CA ILE A 12 -13.54 -6.59 -8.55
C ILE A 12 -14.82 -7.41 -8.56
N VAL A 13 -14.84 -8.50 -7.81
CA VAL A 13 -15.96 -9.44 -7.72
C VAL A 13 -16.60 -9.33 -6.35
N SER A 14 -17.92 -9.14 -6.31
CA SER A 14 -18.69 -9.25 -5.08
C SER A 14 -19.89 -10.15 -5.31
N TRP A 15 -20.31 -10.86 -4.26
CA TRP A 15 -21.56 -11.60 -4.30
C TRP A 15 -22.38 -11.35 -3.03
N GLN A 16 -23.69 -11.45 -3.19
CA GLN A 16 -24.66 -11.32 -2.12
C GLN A 16 -25.63 -12.50 -2.20
N SER A 17 -26.07 -12.99 -1.04
CA SER A 17 -27.13 -13.99 -0.98
C SER A 17 -28.42 -13.41 -1.54
N GLU A 18 -29.21 -14.26 -2.20
CA GLU A 18 -30.50 -13.87 -2.77
C GLU A 18 -31.46 -13.41 -1.66
N GLU A 19 -31.40 -14.06 -0.51
CA GLU A 19 -32.17 -13.74 0.68
C GLU A 19 -31.87 -12.32 1.17
N PHE A 20 -30.62 -11.86 1.14
CA PHE A 20 -30.29 -10.48 1.51
C PHE A 20 -30.84 -9.48 0.49
N VAL A 21 -30.70 -9.77 -0.80
CA VAL A 21 -31.21 -8.89 -1.88
C VAL A 21 -32.72 -8.71 -1.77
N CYS A 22 -33.46 -9.79 -1.51
CA CYS A 22 -34.92 -9.76 -1.41
C CYS A 22 -35.43 -9.22 -0.06
N THR A 23 -34.80 -9.57 1.07
CA THR A 23 -35.34 -9.23 2.41
C THR A 23 -34.71 -8.00 3.05
N ARG A 24 -33.53 -7.55 2.57
CA ARG A 24 -32.68 -6.52 3.20
C ARG A 24 -32.38 -6.77 4.68
N ASN A 25 -32.55 -8.00 5.16
CA ASN A 25 -32.35 -8.32 6.57
C ASN A 25 -30.86 -8.36 6.90
N ALA A 26 -30.41 -7.51 7.82
CA ALA A 26 -29.01 -7.35 8.20
C ALA A 26 -28.34 -8.65 8.68
N LYS A 27 -29.09 -9.64 9.17
CA LYS A 27 -28.53 -10.96 9.54
C LYS A 27 -27.95 -11.73 8.35
N TYR A 28 -28.43 -11.44 7.14
CA TYR A 28 -27.90 -12.00 5.89
C TYR A 28 -26.86 -11.10 5.22
N ALA A 29 -26.64 -9.87 5.72
CA ALA A 29 -25.60 -8.96 5.22
C ALA A 29 -24.19 -9.49 5.51
N LEU A 30 -24.01 -10.22 6.61
CA LEU A 30 -22.73 -10.79 7.05
C LEU A 30 -22.32 -12.05 6.28
N ILE A 31 -23.21 -12.60 5.43
CA ILE A 31 -22.96 -13.81 4.63
C ILE A 31 -22.42 -13.44 3.23
N GLY A 32 -22.41 -12.15 2.87
CA GLY A 32 -21.72 -11.67 1.69
C GLY A 32 -20.21 -11.70 1.92
N ASN A 33 -19.49 -12.63 1.29
CA ASN A 33 -18.04 -12.56 1.31
C ASN A 33 -17.60 -11.23 0.69
N GLY A 34 -16.69 -10.54 1.39
CA GLY A 34 -16.20 -9.23 1.01
C GLY A 34 -15.64 -9.19 -0.41
N PRO A 35 -15.55 -8.00 -1.01
CA PRO A 35 -15.08 -7.85 -2.37
C PRO A 35 -13.74 -8.55 -2.58
N TYR A 36 -13.67 -9.33 -3.64
CA TYR A 36 -12.46 -10.00 -4.09
C TYR A 36 -11.87 -9.28 -5.29
N LEU A 37 -10.55 -9.29 -5.37
CA LEU A 37 -9.77 -8.83 -6.50
C LEU A 37 -9.22 -10.06 -7.21
N VAL A 38 -9.52 -10.19 -8.50
CA VAL A 38 -8.90 -11.20 -9.36
C VAL A 38 -7.86 -10.50 -10.23
N ASP A 39 -6.60 -10.89 -10.05
CA ASP A 39 -5.46 -10.38 -10.81
C ASP A 39 -5.60 -10.69 -12.30
N ARG A 40 -5.42 -9.68 -13.17
CA ARG A 40 -5.56 -9.83 -14.63
C ARG A 40 -4.44 -10.59 -15.32
N VAL A 41 -3.28 -10.73 -14.68
CA VAL A 41 -2.05 -11.30 -15.27
C VAL A 41 -1.83 -12.73 -14.78
N ASP A 42 -1.90 -12.95 -13.48
CA ASP A 42 -1.63 -14.27 -12.90
C ASP A 42 -2.89 -15.01 -12.43
N GLY A 43 -4.05 -14.32 -12.37
CA GLY A 43 -5.30 -14.90 -11.89
C GLY A 43 -5.36 -15.07 -10.37
N GLY A 44 -4.43 -14.49 -9.62
CA GLY A 44 -4.42 -14.48 -8.16
C GLY A 44 -5.72 -13.92 -7.57
N LEU A 45 -6.19 -14.56 -6.50
CA LEU A 45 -7.39 -14.14 -5.78
C LEU A 45 -6.96 -13.44 -4.49
N HIS A 46 -7.47 -12.22 -4.30
CA HIS A 46 -7.20 -11.43 -3.11
C HIS A 46 -8.50 -10.92 -2.52
N GLN A 47 -8.55 -10.77 -1.21
CA GLN A 47 -9.70 -10.27 -0.47
C GLN A 47 -9.40 -8.86 0.04
N ILE A 48 -10.39 -7.97 -0.06
CA ILE A 48 -10.38 -6.65 0.54
C ILE A 48 -11.63 -6.42 1.37
N SER A 49 -11.58 -5.48 2.30
CA SER A 49 -12.78 -5.07 3.03
C SER A 49 -13.73 -4.26 2.13
N VAL A 50 -15.01 -4.22 2.53
CA VAL A 50 -16.02 -3.39 1.86
C VAL A 50 -15.66 -1.91 1.92
N VAL A 51 -15.02 -1.46 3.01
CA VAL A 51 -14.57 -0.06 3.16
C VAL A 51 -13.49 0.25 2.13
N SER A 52 -12.45 -0.58 2.08
CA SER A 52 -11.34 -0.42 1.14
C SER A 52 -11.81 -0.44 -0.31
N ALA A 53 -12.75 -1.33 -0.66
CA ALA A 53 -13.35 -1.36 -2.00
C ALA A 53 -14.13 -0.09 -2.37
N LYS A 54 -14.76 0.57 -1.39
CA LYS A 54 -15.52 1.81 -1.61
C LYS A 54 -14.60 3.03 -1.69
N THR A 55 -13.55 3.09 -0.89
CA THR A 55 -12.61 4.21 -0.86
C THR A 55 -11.54 4.13 -1.94
N GLY A 56 -11.27 2.94 -2.47
CA GLY A 56 -10.19 2.71 -3.45
C GLY A 56 -8.81 2.55 -2.81
N GLU A 57 -8.70 2.61 -1.48
CA GLU A 57 -7.41 2.60 -0.75
C GLU A 57 -6.64 1.28 -0.89
N TRP A 58 -7.30 0.20 -1.33
CA TRP A 58 -6.67 -1.07 -1.64
C TRP A 58 -5.63 -0.98 -2.76
N GLU A 59 -5.74 -0.01 -3.67
CA GLU A 59 -4.96 0.00 -4.91
C GLU A 59 -3.47 0.24 -4.69
N THR A 60 -3.13 1.18 -3.80
CA THR A 60 -1.74 1.48 -3.41
C THR A 60 -1.09 0.25 -2.79
N ASP A 61 -1.80 -0.40 -1.88
CA ASP A 61 -1.36 -1.60 -1.19
C ASP A 61 -1.17 -2.79 -2.15
N TYR A 62 -2.12 -2.94 -3.09
CA TYR A 62 -2.07 -3.96 -4.13
C TYR A 62 -0.88 -3.77 -5.07
N ARG A 63 -0.65 -2.55 -5.57
CA ARG A 63 0.47 -2.25 -6.45
C ARG A 63 1.81 -2.50 -5.74
N ALA A 64 1.97 -1.99 -4.53
CA ALA A 64 3.23 -2.08 -3.81
C ALA A 64 3.56 -3.50 -3.35
N ARG A 65 2.65 -4.16 -2.59
CA ARG A 65 2.97 -5.45 -1.96
C ARG A 65 2.64 -6.64 -2.84
N ILE A 66 1.52 -6.62 -3.56
CA ILE A 66 1.06 -7.79 -4.32
C ILE A 66 1.72 -7.83 -5.68
N ARG A 67 1.74 -6.71 -6.40
CA ARG A 67 2.33 -6.62 -7.74
C ARG A 67 3.82 -6.29 -7.75
N GLY A 68 4.38 -5.79 -6.63
CA GLY A 68 5.76 -5.32 -6.58
C GLY A 68 6.03 -4.14 -7.52
N LEU A 69 4.99 -3.40 -7.91
CA LEU A 69 5.16 -2.22 -8.76
C LEU A 69 5.75 -1.08 -7.94
N PRO A 70 6.66 -0.27 -8.53
CA PRO A 70 7.22 0.88 -7.86
C PRO A 70 6.10 1.89 -7.56
N VAL A 71 5.76 2.01 -6.28
CA VAL A 71 4.88 3.06 -5.75
C VAL A 71 5.78 4.04 -5.01
N ARG A 72 5.56 5.35 -5.21
CA ARG A 72 6.26 6.39 -4.43
C ARG A 72 6.01 6.15 -2.94
N SER A 73 7.09 5.96 -2.20
CA SER A 73 7.02 5.71 -0.76
C SER A 73 6.88 7.03 0.01
N ALA A 74 6.39 6.96 1.25
CA ALA A 74 6.37 8.12 2.14
C ALA A 74 7.77 8.70 2.39
N VAL A 75 8.81 7.87 2.27
CA VAL A 75 10.22 8.28 2.35
C VAL A 75 10.63 9.08 1.11
N ASP A 76 10.18 8.69 -0.09
CA ASP A 76 10.42 9.46 -1.32
C ASP A 76 9.78 10.86 -1.22
N ASP A 77 8.53 10.94 -0.73
CA ASP A 77 7.84 12.21 -0.51
C ASP A 77 8.56 13.08 0.53
N LEU A 78 9.11 12.47 1.59
CA LEU A 78 9.95 13.17 2.55
C LEU A 78 11.20 13.72 1.86
N HIS A 79 11.90 12.91 1.07
CA HIS A 79 13.13 13.31 0.38
C HIS A 79 12.89 14.50 -0.56
N ASP A 80 11.83 14.46 -1.35
CA ASP A 80 11.49 15.55 -2.27
C ASP A 80 11.12 16.83 -1.53
N ALA A 81 10.36 16.72 -0.43
CA ALA A 81 10.05 17.87 0.42
C ALA A 81 11.33 18.51 1.01
N LEU A 82 12.28 17.69 1.48
CA LEU A 82 13.53 18.18 2.05
C LEU A 82 14.43 18.83 1.00
N ARG A 83 14.55 18.24 -0.20
CA ARG A 83 15.26 18.85 -1.33
C ARG A 83 14.66 20.20 -1.70
N GLY A 84 13.32 20.28 -1.76
CA GLY A 84 12.61 21.53 -2.04
C GLY A 84 12.85 22.61 -0.98
N VAL A 85 12.80 22.27 0.31
CA VAL A 85 13.09 23.22 1.40
C VAL A 85 14.56 23.65 1.37
N ALA A 86 15.49 22.72 1.13
CA ALA A 86 16.90 23.04 1.04
C ALA A 86 17.19 24.02 -0.11
N ALA A 87 16.57 23.81 -1.27
CA ALA A 87 16.72 24.69 -2.44
C ALA A 87 16.16 26.10 -2.21
N THR A 88 15.08 26.23 -1.43
CA THR A 88 14.37 27.51 -1.25
C THR A 88 14.80 28.29 -0.01
N ARG A 89 15.12 27.60 1.10
CA ARG A 89 15.37 28.19 2.43
C ARG A 89 16.69 27.74 3.06
N GLY A 90 17.46 26.91 2.35
CA GLY A 90 18.75 26.41 2.79
C GLY A 90 18.69 25.21 3.72
N ARG A 91 19.86 24.60 3.94
CA ARG A 91 20.02 23.32 4.65
C ARG A 91 19.48 23.33 6.08
N VAL A 92 19.67 24.43 6.82
CA VAL A 92 19.20 24.55 8.21
C VAL A 92 17.68 24.42 8.30
N HIS A 93 16.95 24.97 7.34
CA HIS A 93 15.50 24.83 7.29
C HIS A 93 15.08 23.39 6.96
N ALA A 94 15.79 22.71 6.06
CA ALA A 94 15.53 21.31 5.76
C ALA A 94 15.76 20.41 6.99
N VAL A 95 16.83 20.63 7.76
CA VAL A 95 17.07 19.93 9.03
C VAL A 95 15.96 20.18 10.04
N ARG A 96 15.47 21.43 10.15
CA ARG A 96 14.34 21.76 11.02
C ARG A 96 13.06 21.05 10.57
N THR A 97 12.75 21.04 9.28
CA THR A 97 11.59 20.34 8.72
C THR A 97 11.67 18.84 8.94
N LEU A 98 12.86 18.23 8.75
CA LEU A 98 13.08 16.82 9.03
C LEU A 98 12.76 16.50 10.50
N ARG A 99 13.32 17.25 11.45
CA ARG A 99 13.07 17.02 12.88
C ARG A 99 11.65 17.30 13.33
N GLN A 100 10.91 18.14 12.61
CA GLN A 100 9.47 18.33 12.87
C GLN A 100 8.65 17.10 12.48
N ARG A 101 9.07 16.39 11.42
CA ARG A 101 8.40 15.17 10.95
C ARG A 101 8.89 13.92 11.67
N LEU A 102 10.19 13.87 11.98
CA LEU A 102 10.89 12.77 12.65
C LEU A 102 11.53 13.29 13.94
N PRO A 103 10.75 13.55 15.00
CA PRO A 103 11.25 14.13 16.25
C PRO A 103 12.19 13.19 17.03
N MET A 104 12.18 11.89 16.74
CA MET A 104 13.06 10.89 17.33
C MET A 104 14.51 10.97 16.84
N LEU A 105 14.76 11.59 15.66
CA LEU A 105 16.12 11.78 15.18
C LEU A 105 16.86 12.80 16.04
N LEU A 106 18.07 12.41 16.47
CA LEU A 106 18.97 13.31 17.17
C LEU A 106 19.39 14.47 16.25
N PRO A 107 19.76 15.64 16.81
CA PRO A 107 20.21 16.77 16.00
C PRO A 107 21.34 16.42 15.03
N ALA A 108 22.31 15.62 15.48
CA ALA A 108 23.42 15.17 14.63
C ALA A 108 22.97 14.24 13.50
N GLU A 109 22.06 13.30 13.79
CA GLU A 109 21.51 12.38 12.80
C GLU A 109 20.67 13.11 11.75
N ALA A 110 19.89 14.12 12.14
CA ALA A 110 19.13 14.94 11.20
C ALA A 110 20.03 15.78 10.28
N ILE A 111 21.16 16.29 10.81
CA ILE A 111 22.17 16.99 9.99
C ILE A 111 22.81 16.02 9.00
N GLU A 112 23.25 14.85 9.47
CA GLU A 112 23.82 13.80 8.62
C GLU A 112 22.85 13.38 7.52
N TYR A 113 21.58 13.13 7.88
CA TYR A 113 20.53 12.76 6.95
C TYR A 113 20.40 13.78 5.81
N VAL A 114 20.25 15.07 6.16
CA VAL A 114 20.03 16.12 5.16
C VAL A 114 21.28 16.33 4.31
N ASN A 115 22.48 16.30 4.90
CA ASN A 115 23.71 16.45 4.13
C ASN A 115 23.86 15.31 3.12
N ALA A 116 23.72 14.06 3.58
CA ALA A 116 23.84 12.89 2.72
C ALA A 116 22.74 12.84 1.64
N LEU A 117 21.50 13.22 1.98
CA LEU A 117 20.41 13.35 1.01
C LEU A 117 20.73 14.35 -0.11
N LEU A 118 21.39 15.46 0.22
CA LEU A 118 21.76 16.49 -0.75
C LEU A 118 23.03 16.14 -1.53
N GLU A 119 23.88 15.27 -0.98
CA GLU A 119 25.09 14.76 -1.62
C GLU A 119 24.83 13.53 -2.50
N GLY A 120 23.72 12.83 -2.29
CA GLY A 120 23.20 11.83 -3.21
C GLY A 120 22.28 10.82 -2.54
N ASP A 121 22.76 10.14 -1.50
CA ASP A 121 22.03 9.06 -0.87
C ASP A 121 22.11 9.11 0.66
N VAL A 122 21.02 8.69 1.31
CA VAL A 122 20.89 8.72 2.76
C VAL A 122 21.48 7.44 3.35
N PRO A 123 22.25 7.50 4.45
CA PRO A 123 22.75 6.31 5.11
C PRO A 123 21.62 5.34 5.45
N ALA A 124 21.76 4.08 5.05
CA ALA A 124 20.70 3.06 5.15
C ALA A 124 20.10 2.96 6.56
N ARG A 125 20.91 3.11 7.61
CA ARG A 125 20.45 3.10 9.01
C ARG A 125 19.45 4.22 9.33
N LEU A 126 19.63 5.40 8.75
CA LEU A 126 18.75 6.54 8.95
C LEU A 126 17.52 6.47 8.04
N ALA A 127 17.68 5.93 6.83
CA ALA A 127 16.56 5.64 5.93
C ALA A 127 15.62 4.58 6.53
N ALA A 128 16.16 3.57 7.23
CA ALA A 128 15.37 2.58 7.95
C ALA A 128 14.51 3.21 9.05
N VAL A 129 15.09 4.09 9.88
CA VAL A 129 14.33 4.82 10.91
C VAL A 129 13.23 5.68 10.27
N ALA A 130 13.53 6.40 9.19
CA ALA A 130 12.51 7.16 8.47
C ALA A 130 11.40 6.25 7.89
N THR A 131 11.75 5.05 7.43
CA THR A 131 10.78 4.08 6.92
C THR A 131 9.89 3.55 8.04
N GLU A 132 10.47 3.15 9.17
CA GLU A 132 9.73 2.65 10.33
C GLU A 132 8.73 3.69 10.86
N GLU A 133 9.12 4.96 10.87
CA GLU A 133 8.29 6.04 11.41
C GLU A 133 7.26 6.59 10.42
N LEU A 134 7.59 6.65 9.12
CA LEU A 134 6.69 7.20 8.09
C LEU A 134 5.76 6.17 7.48
N VAL A 135 6.13 4.89 7.48
CA VAL A 135 5.24 3.83 7.02
C VAL A 135 4.28 3.50 8.15
N ALA A 136 3.08 4.08 8.08
CA ALA A 136 2.00 3.75 8.99
C ALA A 136 1.81 2.23 9.04
N PRO A 137 1.61 1.64 10.23
CA PRO A 137 1.27 0.22 10.35
C PRO A 137 0.10 -0.09 9.42
N LEU A 138 0.27 -1.11 8.58
CA LEU A 138 -0.74 -1.49 7.60
C LEU A 138 -2.10 -1.66 8.29
N ASN A 139 -3.07 -0.82 7.97
CA ASN A 139 -4.40 -0.95 8.55
C ASN A 139 -5.02 -2.26 8.00
N PRO A 140 -5.28 -3.27 8.84
CA PRO A 140 -5.77 -4.56 8.37
C PRO A 140 -7.14 -4.47 7.70
N VAL A 141 -7.92 -3.42 7.98
CA VAL A 141 -9.20 -3.15 7.31
C VAL A 141 -8.96 -2.66 5.88
N LEU A 142 -7.87 -1.94 5.61
CA LEU A 142 -7.56 -1.40 4.28
C LEU A 142 -6.71 -2.35 3.43
N ALA A 143 -5.98 -3.25 4.10
CA ALA A 143 -5.07 -4.21 3.51
C ALA A 143 -5.72 -5.21 2.55
N VAL A 144 -4.99 -5.50 1.47
CA VAL A 144 -5.28 -6.61 0.55
C VAL A 144 -4.69 -7.90 1.10
N LYS A 145 -5.55 -8.91 1.29
CA LYS A 145 -5.15 -10.24 1.74
C LYS A 145 -5.14 -11.22 0.56
N THR A 146 -4.00 -11.86 0.30
CA THR A 146 -3.95 -12.93 -0.70
C THR A 146 -4.67 -14.18 -0.20
N VAL A 147 -5.61 -14.69 -1.01
CA VAL A 147 -6.36 -15.93 -0.78
C VAL A 147 -5.79 -17.04 -1.64
N LEU A 148 -5.50 -16.76 -2.91
CA LEU A 148 -4.85 -17.67 -3.85
C LEU A 148 -3.74 -16.93 -4.59
N ASN A 149 -2.54 -17.50 -4.60
CA ASN A 149 -1.44 -16.97 -5.40
C ASN A 149 -1.48 -17.60 -6.81
N GLY A 150 -1.74 -16.77 -7.83
CA GLY A 150 -1.87 -17.20 -9.22
C GLY A 150 -0.58 -17.78 -9.79
N ALA A 151 0.56 -17.15 -9.49
CA ALA A 151 1.89 -17.64 -9.89
C ALA A 151 2.20 -19.04 -9.33
N ALA A 152 1.90 -19.28 -8.05
CA ALA A 152 2.10 -20.60 -7.41
C ALA A 152 1.18 -21.67 -7.99
N THR A 153 -0.07 -21.31 -8.30
CA THR A 153 -1.07 -22.22 -8.86
C THR A 153 -0.68 -22.65 -10.28
N ARG A 154 -0.14 -21.73 -11.08
CA ARG A 154 0.34 -22.02 -12.45
C ARG A 154 1.61 -22.87 -12.45
N ALA A 155 2.52 -22.66 -11.50
CA ALA A 155 3.73 -23.48 -11.37
C ALA A 155 3.40 -24.96 -11.06
N GLY A 156 2.40 -25.20 -10.20
CA GLY A 156 1.92 -26.56 -9.89
C GLY A 156 1.11 -27.25 -11.00
N GLN A 157 0.72 -26.52 -12.05
CA GLN A 157 0.00 -27.05 -13.23
C GLN A 157 0.91 -27.31 -14.43
N SER A 158 2.23 -27.12 -14.30
CA SER A 158 3.15 -27.56 -15.36
C SER A 158 2.99 -29.06 -15.57
N PRO A 159 2.65 -29.53 -16.79
CA PRO A 159 2.54 -30.95 -17.04
C PRO A 159 3.96 -31.53 -16.94
N ASN A 160 4.17 -32.46 -16.02
CA ASN A 160 5.30 -33.37 -16.12
C ASN A 160 5.20 -34.04 -17.50
N GLY A 161 6.23 -33.87 -18.32
CA GLY A 161 6.38 -34.54 -19.61
C GLY A 161 6.51 -36.05 -19.48
#